data_AF-A0A8J6K6M9-F1
#
_entry.id   AF-A0A8J6K6M9-F1
#
_cell.length_a   1.000
_cell.length_b   1.000
_cell.length_c   1.000
_cell.angle_alpha   90.00
_cell.angle_beta   90.00
_cell.angle_gamma   90.00
#
_symmetry.space_group_name_H-M   'P 1'
#
loop_
_entity.id
_entity.type
_entity.pdbx_description
1 polymer ?
#
loop_
_entity_poly.entity_id
_entity_poly.type
_entity_poly.pdbx_seq_one_letter_code
_entity_poly.pdbx_strand_id
1 'polypeptide(L)'
;MLPVRFNIFSFCTLADESTSKTVGPDAPYVVKVEPSENGPLFSELKFYMRAAKPEMIQKWTSSHKLKYLGVPRYWGSGLHDKNGKRSIGKSQSVTKSNYYRFLLWISSESITLLSFFQVFLVDYGLAYRYCPEGVHKEYKEDPKKCHNGTIEFTSIDAHLGVNPSRRGDLQILGFCMIQWLCGKLPWEDKLTDPEYVANSKRRLCDEIPALMEACFPGKKKPDGIANYMEAISELGYAAKPPYQQLRDILLRGLKSLGVKDDGKLDFSVAQNGDVPVKVRKRKLPKASEEEDEAEPREVKKRAPRGRPPKSPTSSPKTPPKGRGRGRGKKQ
;
A
#
# COMPACT_ATOMS: atom_id res chain seq x y z
N MET A 1 -4.36 13.49 4.21
CA MET A 1 -3.75 12.14 4.20
C MET A 1 -4.82 11.15 4.63
N LEU A 2 -5.09 10.12 3.83
CA LEU A 2 -5.70 8.88 4.33
C LEU A 2 -4.54 7.96 4.76
N PRO A 3 -4.52 7.43 5.99
CA PRO A 3 -3.46 6.53 6.42
C PRO A 3 -3.69 5.15 5.81
N VAL A 4 -2.92 4.79 4.78
CA VAL A 4 -2.82 3.40 4.31
C VAL A 4 -2.18 2.57 5.42
N ARG A 5 -3.01 1.91 6.24
CA ARG A 5 -2.58 1.10 7.38
C ARG A 5 -2.00 -0.23 6.91
N PHE A 6 -0.75 -0.20 6.47
CA PHE A 6 0.11 -1.38 6.62
C PHE A 6 0.22 -1.66 8.12
N ASN A 7 -0.28 -2.82 8.58
CA ASN A 7 -0.32 -3.20 10.00
C ASN A 7 1.07 -3.68 10.49
N ILE A 8 2.08 -2.82 10.37
CA ILE A 8 3.46 -3.07 10.81
C ILE A 8 3.54 -2.88 12.35
N PHE A 9 2.78 -3.69 13.09
CA PHE A 9 2.75 -3.70 14.56
C PHE A 9 3.84 -4.60 15.18
N SER A 10 4.69 -5.22 14.36
CA SER A 10 5.83 -6.01 14.83
C SER A 10 6.97 -5.15 15.34
N PHE A 11 7.61 -5.60 16.42
CA PHE A 11 8.80 -4.95 16.96
C PHE A 11 10.04 -5.26 16.11
N CYS A 12 10.55 -4.21 15.47
CA CYS A 12 11.79 -4.21 14.70
C CYS A 12 12.84 -3.35 15.42
N THR A 13 14.08 -3.84 15.50
CA THR A 13 15.23 -3.10 16.05
C THR A 13 16.35 -3.05 15.03
N LEU A 14 17.09 -1.94 14.98
CA LEU A 14 18.32 -1.84 14.19
C LEU A 14 19.38 -2.83 14.69
N ALA A 15 20.27 -3.27 13.78
CA ALA A 15 21.39 -4.14 14.09
C ALA A 15 22.58 -3.88 13.15
N ASP A 16 23.76 -4.26 13.63
CA ASP A 16 25.06 -4.10 12.95
C ASP A 16 25.88 -5.40 13.15
N GLU A 17 26.91 -5.62 12.33
CA GLU A 17 27.87 -6.72 12.52
C GLU A 17 28.92 -6.39 13.59
N SER A 18 29.19 -5.11 13.82
CA SER A 18 30.18 -4.63 14.79
C SER A 18 29.67 -4.75 16.22
N THR A 19 30.01 -5.87 16.87
CA THR A 19 29.84 -6.08 18.33
C THR A 19 30.56 -5.04 19.21
N SER A 20 31.48 -4.25 18.64
CA SER A 20 32.32 -3.27 19.35
C SER A 20 31.72 -1.85 19.46
N LYS A 21 30.57 -1.59 18.83
CA LYS A 21 29.97 -0.25 18.73
C LYS A 21 28.50 -0.27 19.15
N THR A 22 28.02 0.86 19.68
CA THR A 22 26.58 1.09 19.79
C THR A 22 25.96 1.18 18.40
N VAL A 23 24.85 0.49 18.18
CA VAL A 23 24.12 0.51 16.90
C VAL A 23 23.56 1.92 16.65
N GLY A 24 24.00 2.55 15.55
CA GLY A 24 23.57 3.89 15.15
C GLY A 24 22.28 3.90 14.31
N PRO A 25 21.72 5.09 14.01
CA PRO A 25 20.54 5.24 13.14
C PRO A 25 20.83 4.90 11.67
N ASP A 26 22.11 4.86 11.31
CA ASP A 26 22.70 4.51 10.02
C ASP A 26 22.91 2.99 9.83
N ALA A 27 22.62 2.18 10.86
CA ALA A 27 22.89 0.74 10.85
C ALA A 27 22.18 -0.01 9.69
N PRO A 28 22.89 -0.89 8.95
CA PRO A 28 22.40 -1.45 7.69
C PRO A 28 21.34 -2.57 7.84
N TYR A 29 21.15 -3.12 9.04
CA TYR A 29 20.25 -4.25 9.26
C TYR A 29 19.09 -3.93 10.21
N VAL A 30 17.99 -4.66 10.04
CA VAL A 30 16.88 -4.72 11.00
C VAL A 30 16.64 -6.16 11.41
N VAL A 31 16.45 -6.35 12.71
CA VAL A 31 15.98 -7.58 13.33
C VAL A 31 14.51 -7.42 13.70
N LYS A 32 13.65 -8.27 13.13
CA LYS A 32 12.27 -8.49 13.58
C LYS A 32 12.26 -9.59 14.64
N VAL A 33 11.69 -9.33 15.83
CA VAL A 33 11.66 -10.30 16.96
C VAL A 33 10.22 -10.54 17.40
N GLU A 34 9.81 -11.81 17.41
CA GLU A 34 8.47 -12.23 17.85
C GLU A 34 8.58 -13.48 18.77
N PRO A 35 7.55 -13.82 19.56
CA PRO A 35 7.47 -15.11 20.25
C PRO A 35 7.62 -16.28 19.27
N SER A 36 8.24 -17.39 19.69
CA SER A 36 8.48 -18.55 18.79
C SER A 36 7.21 -19.24 18.27
N GLU A 37 6.08 -19.08 18.98
CA GLU A 37 4.74 -19.53 18.57
C GLU A 37 4.10 -18.61 17.49
N ASN A 38 4.71 -17.47 17.13
CA ASN A 38 4.21 -16.54 16.11
C ASN A 38 4.30 -17.17 14.69
N GLY A 39 3.14 -17.65 14.21
CA GLY A 39 2.99 -18.25 12.88
C GLY A 39 3.44 -17.35 11.72
N PRO A 40 2.99 -16.08 11.63
CA PRO A 40 3.43 -15.14 10.61
C PRO A 40 4.96 -14.99 10.51
N LEU A 41 5.70 -14.79 11.62
CA LEU A 41 7.16 -14.69 11.53
C LEU A 41 7.81 -16.00 11.08
N PHE A 42 7.23 -17.16 11.40
CA PHE A 42 7.70 -18.45 10.89
C PHE A 42 7.46 -18.58 9.37
N SER A 43 6.28 -18.20 8.87
CA SER A 43 5.98 -18.16 7.42
C SER A 43 6.95 -17.23 6.68
N GLU A 44 7.13 -16.02 7.20
CA GLU A 44 8.03 -15.01 6.65
C GLU A 44 9.48 -15.49 6.61
N LEU A 45 10.00 -16.01 7.73
CA LEU A 45 11.33 -16.63 7.79
C LEU A 45 11.49 -17.74 6.74
N LYS A 46 10.46 -18.57 6.57
CA LYS A 46 10.46 -19.68 5.60
C LYS A 46 10.25 -19.24 4.14
N PHE A 47 9.86 -17.99 3.89
CA PHE A 47 10.02 -17.33 2.59
C PHE A 47 11.48 -16.87 2.42
N TYR A 48 11.98 -16.04 3.35
CA TYR A 48 13.30 -15.41 3.23
C TYR A 48 14.44 -16.42 3.05
N MET A 49 14.49 -17.48 3.88
CA MET A 49 15.49 -18.56 3.78
C MET A 49 15.50 -19.30 2.43
N ARG A 50 14.39 -19.29 1.69
CA ARG A 50 14.19 -20.07 0.46
C ARG A 50 14.28 -19.24 -0.83
N ALA A 51 13.91 -17.97 -0.79
CA ALA A 51 13.71 -17.15 -1.98
C ALA A 51 14.56 -15.87 -2.04
N ALA A 52 15.06 -15.39 -0.89
CA ALA A 52 15.56 -14.02 -0.74
C ALA A 52 17.02 -13.95 -0.26
N LYS A 53 17.81 -15.00 -0.50
CA LYS A 53 19.25 -14.97 -0.22
C LYS A 53 19.97 -13.98 -1.16
N PRO A 54 21.06 -13.31 -0.72
CA PRO A 54 21.73 -12.28 -1.53
C PRO A 54 22.18 -12.78 -2.91
N GLU A 55 22.77 -13.97 -2.98
CA GLU A 55 23.27 -14.58 -4.22
C GLU A 55 22.15 -14.97 -5.19
N MET A 56 20.97 -15.36 -4.67
CA MET A 56 19.79 -15.66 -5.48
C MET A 56 19.20 -14.39 -6.10
N ILE A 57 19.06 -13.33 -5.30
CA ILE A 57 18.57 -12.02 -5.74
C ILE A 57 19.53 -11.43 -6.78
N GLN A 58 20.84 -11.42 -6.51
CA GLN A 58 21.85 -10.90 -7.44
C GLN A 58 21.84 -11.65 -8.77
N LYS A 59 21.84 -13.00 -8.74
CA LYS A 59 21.77 -13.84 -9.95
C LYS A 59 20.52 -13.52 -10.79
N TRP A 60 19.36 -13.40 -10.15
CA TRP A 60 18.10 -13.09 -10.83
C TRP A 60 18.08 -11.68 -11.44
N THR A 61 18.55 -10.67 -10.69
CA THR A 61 18.66 -9.28 -11.15
C THR A 61 19.55 -9.18 -12.38
N SER A 62 20.73 -9.82 -12.34
CA SER A 62 21.66 -9.86 -13.47
C SER A 62 21.09 -10.60 -14.69
N SER A 63 20.51 -11.80 -14.51
CA SER A 63 20.00 -12.59 -15.65
C SER A 63 18.82 -11.93 -16.37
N HIS A 64 18.04 -11.10 -15.66
CA HIS A 64 16.91 -10.35 -16.22
C HIS A 64 17.24 -8.89 -16.56
N LYS A 65 18.52 -8.48 -16.48
CA LYS A 65 19.00 -7.12 -16.80
C LYS A 65 18.26 -6.00 -16.03
N LEU A 66 17.86 -6.28 -14.78
CA LEU A 66 17.12 -5.34 -13.94
C LEU A 66 18.06 -4.37 -13.23
N LYS A 67 17.64 -3.12 -13.00
CA LYS A 67 18.39 -2.14 -12.18
C LYS A 67 18.52 -2.61 -10.72
N TYR A 68 17.45 -3.17 -10.18
CA TYR A 68 17.36 -3.78 -8.85
C TYR A 68 16.21 -4.81 -8.83
N LEU A 69 16.03 -5.51 -7.72
CA LEU A 69 14.84 -6.34 -7.45
C LEU A 69 14.26 -5.95 -6.09
N GLY A 70 12.97 -5.59 -6.05
CA GLY A 70 12.27 -5.10 -4.86
C GLY A 70 11.92 -6.20 -3.83
N VAL A 71 12.89 -7.04 -3.47
CA VAL A 71 12.78 -8.07 -2.42
C VAL A 71 13.92 -7.85 -1.42
N PRO A 72 13.66 -7.64 -0.12
CA PRO A 72 14.71 -7.45 0.88
C PRO A 72 15.60 -8.69 0.99
N ARG A 73 16.89 -8.49 1.31
CA ARG A 73 17.87 -9.59 1.41
C ARG A 73 17.81 -10.23 2.80
N TYR A 74 17.77 -11.56 2.83
CA TYR A 74 17.93 -12.36 4.04
C TYR A 74 19.40 -12.44 4.48
N TRP A 75 19.68 -12.25 5.76
CA TRP A 75 21.04 -12.33 6.31
C TRP A 75 21.18 -13.32 7.46
N GLY A 76 20.13 -13.52 8.26
CA GLY A 76 20.21 -14.46 9.37
C GLY A 76 18.91 -14.65 10.12
N SER A 77 18.90 -15.62 11.03
CA SER A 77 17.78 -15.89 11.93
C SER A 77 18.20 -16.84 13.03
N GLY A 78 17.53 -16.81 14.17
CA GLY A 78 17.78 -17.74 15.25
C GLY A 78 16.66 -17.81 16.28
N LEU A 79 17.00 -18.41 17.41
CA LEU A 79 16.20 -18.41 18.62
C LEU A 79 16.97 -17.70 19.73
N HIS A 80 16.26 -16.99 20.60
CA HIS A 80 16.82 -16.32 21.76
C HIS A 80 15.89 -16.57 22.96
N ASP A 81 16.46 -17.04 24.06
CA ASP A 81 15.75 -17.26 25.32
C ASP A 81 15.81 -15.97 26.15
N LYS A 82 14.64 -15.45 26.53
CA LYS A 82 14.49 -14.36 27.50
C LYS A 82 13.78 -14.83 28.78
N ASN A 83 14.32 -15.84 29.47
CA ASN A 83 14.53 -15.86 30.93
C ASN A 83 15.07 -17.22 31.41
N GLY A 84 16.39 -17.35 31.50
CA GLY A 84 17.08 -18.55 32.01
C GLY A 84 16.93 -18.80 33.52
N LYS A 85 15.71 -19.09 34.00
CA LYS A 85 15.46 -19.51 35.38
C LYS A 85 15.97 -20.93 35.62
N ARG A 86 17.15 -21.07 36.24
CA ARG A 86 17.61 -22.33 36.85
C ARG A 86 16.78 -22.62 38.11
N SER A 87 15.70 -23.38 37.97
CA SER A 87 14.91 -23.90 39.08
C SER A 87 15.67 -25.01 39.82
N ILE A 88 16.45 -24.63 40.83
CA ILE A 88 16.97 -25.58 41.82
C ILE A 88 15.81 -25.97 42.74
N GLY A 89 15.29 -27.20 42.61
CA GLY A 89 14.27 -27.73 43.53
C GLY A 89 13.12 -28.48 42.85
N LYS A 90 13.14 -29.81 43.01
CA LYS A 90 12.04 -30.79 42.93
C LYS A 90 10.67 -30.33 42.39
N SER A 91 10.25 -30.99 41.30
CA SER A 91 8.85 -31.24 40.93
C SER A 91 7.94 -30.01 40.66
N GLN A 92 8.06 -29.44 39.46
CA GLN A 92 7.02 -28.59 38.86
C GLN A 92 6.75 -28.95 37.41
N SER A 93 5.53 -28.65 36.96
CA SER A 93 5.01 -28.92 35.60
C SER A 93 5.85 -28.25 34.51
N VAL A 94 5.93 -28.88 33.33
CA VAL A 94 6.64 -28.33 32.16
C VAL A 94 6.05 -26.98 31.79
N THR A 95 6.77 -25.91 32.13
CA THR A 95 6.39 -24.54 31.79
C THR A 95 6.70 -24.29 30.32
N LYS A 96 5.76 -23.68 29.57
CA LYS A 96 5.96 -23.32 28.16
C LYS A 96 7.27 -22.55 27.98
N SER A 97 8.07 -22.94 26.99
CA SER A 97 9.42 -22.40 26.80
C SER A 97 9.39 -20.99 26.19
N ASN A 98 9.99 -20.01 26.87
CA ASN A 98 9.98 -18.58 26.47
C ASN A 98 10.97 -18.26 25.35
N TYR A 99 10.97 -19.05 24.28
CA TYR A 99 11.79 -18.78 23.10
C TYR A 99 11.19 -17.67 22.25
N TYR A 100 12.03 -16.71 21.85
CA TYR A 100 11.75 -15.72 20.83
C TYR A 100 12.45 -16.13 19.54
N ARG A 101 11.78 -15.93 18.40
CA ARG A 101 12.35 -16.10 17.07
C ARG A 101 12.76 -14.73 16.54
N PHE A 102 13.94 -14.66 15.94
CA PHE A 102 14.41 -13.45 15.27
C PHE A 102 14.74 -13.70 13.80
N LEU A 103 14.55 -12.67 12.99
CA LEU A 103 14.82 -12.64 11.56
C LEU A 103 15.57 -11.34 11.23
N LEU A 104 16.75 -11.48 10.65
CA LEU A 104 17.64 -10.41 10.23
C LEU A 104 17.54 -10.22 8.71
N TRP A 105 17.12 -9.03 8.29
CA TRP A 105 17.17 -8.57 6.91
C TRP A 105 17.89 -7.23 6.80
N ILE A 106 18.34 -6.85 5.60
CA ILE A 106 18.72 -5.45 5.35
C ILE A 106 17.45 -4.60 5.46
N SER A 107 17.50 -3.58 6.32
CA SER A 107 16.60 -2.45 6.17
C SER A 107 17.09 -1.69 4.95
N SER A 108 16.26 -1.55 3.91
CA SER A 108 16.65 -0.99 2.61
C SER A 108 17.46 0.30 2.77
N GLU A 109 18.78 0.19 2.64
CA GLU A 109 19.81 1.25 2.70
C GLU A 109 19.47 2.39 3.66
N SER A 110 19.86 2.22 4.94
CA SER A 110 19.98 3.24 6.00
C SER A 110 19.18 4.52 5.79
N ILE A 111 18.08 4.72 6.54
CA ILE A 111 17.05 5.77 6.29
C ILE A 111 17.63 7.19 6.40
N THR A 112 18.31 7.60 5.33
CA THR A 112 19.01 8.87 5.07
C THR A 112 19.56 8.83 3.63
N LEU A 113 18.68 9.19 2.67
CA LEU A 113 19.04 9.69 1.32
C LEU A 113 19.51 8.69 0.23
N LEU A 114 19.34 7.37 0.40
CA LEU A 114 19.47 6.37 -0.68
C LEU A 114 18.22 5.45 -0.69
N SER A 115 17.36 5.39 -1.71
CA SER A 115 17.21 6.16 -2.94
C SER A 115 15.71 6.30 -3.27
N PHE A 116 15.24 7.49 -3.65
CA PHE A 116 13.82 7.78 -3.94
C PHE A 116 13.20 6.97 -5.12
N PHE A 117 13.98 6.12 -5.79
CA PHE A 117 13.61 5.41 -7.01
C PHE A 117 13.50 3.88 -6.84
N GLN A 118 13.61 3.38 -5.60
CA GLN A 118 13.47 1.96 -5.28
C GLN A 118 12.27 1.69 -4.37
N VAL A 119 11.52 0.62 -4.64
CA VAL A 119 10.42 0.11 -3.80
C VAL A 119 10.61 -1.38 -3.56
N PHE A 120 10.40 -1.80 -2.31
CA PHE A 120 10.51 -3.18 -1.87
C PHE A 120 9.16 -3.68 -1.38
N LEU A 121 8.79 -4.91 -1.73
CA LEU A 121 7.69 -5.62 -1.09
C LEU A 121 8.21 -6.20 0.24
N VAL A 122 7.46 -5.99 1.31
CA VAL A 122 7.82 -6.38 2.69
C VAL A 122 6.64 -7.08 3.36
N ASP A 123 6.88 -7.63 4.56
CA ASP A 123 5.94 -8.46 5.34
C ASP A 123 5.42 -9.69 4.60
N TYR A 124 6.27 -10.71 4.54
CA TYR A 124 5.91 -12.03 3.98
C TYR A 124 5.20 -12.93 5.01
N GLY A 125 4.63 -12.37 6.08
CA GLY A 125 3.94 -13.12 7.14
C GLY A 125 2.72 -13.92 6.65
N LEU A 126 2.06 -13.45 5.59
CA LEU A 126 0.94 -14.11 4.93
C LEU A 126 1.34 -14.86 3.63
N ALA A 127 2.64 -14.95 3.31
CA ALA A 127 3.09 -15.51 2.04
C ALA A 127 2.83 -17.02 1.94
N TYR A 128 2.12 -17.44 0.88
CA TYR A 128 1.72 -18.82 0.67
C TYR A 128 2.61 -19.54 -0.37
N ARG A 129 3.12 -20.74 -0.03
CA ARG A 129 3.85 -21.58 -0.99
C ARG A 129 2.86 -22.30 -1.92
N TYR A 130 2.36 -21.58 -2.93
CA TYR A 130 1.36 -22.06 -3.89
C TYR A 130 1.82 -23.26 -4.75
N CYS A 131 3.13 -23.48 -4.86
CA CYS A 131 3.74 -24.52 -5.69
C CYS A 131 4.94 -25.20 -4.96
N PRO A 132 4.69 -26.07 -3.96
CA PRO A 132 5.74 -26.87 -3.34
C PRO A 132 6.31 -27.91 -4.32
N GLU A 133 7.64 -27.97 -4.42
CA GLU A 133 8.39 -28.91 -5.29
C GLU A 133 7.91 -28.99 -6.74
N GLY A 134 7.41 -27.87 -7.28
CA GLY A 134 6.89 -27.79 -8.66
C GLY A 134 5.43 -28.23 -8.84
N VAL A 135 4.79 -28.78 -7.80
CA VAL A 135 3.38 -29.19 -7.83
C VAL A 135 2.50 -28.02 -7.39
N HIS A 136 1.70 -27.47 -8.30
CA HIS A 136 0.73 -26.42 -7.98
C HIS A 136 -0.34 -26.97 -7.01
N LYS A 137 -0.77 -26.16 -6.03
CA LYS A 137 -1.94 -26.49 -5.22
C LYS A 137 -3.20 -26.49 -6.09
N GLU A 138 -4.11 -27.42 -5.81
CA GLU A 138 -5.40 -27.55 -6.50
C GLU A 138 -6.34 -26.38 -6.15
N TYR A 139 -7.35 -26.16 -6.99
CA TYR A 139 -8.46 -25.26 -6.66
C TYR A 139 -9.40 -25.99 -5.70
N LYS A 140 -9.57 -25.43 -4.50
CA LYS A 140 -10.49 -25.96 -3.50
C LYS A 140 -10.94 -24.83 -2.58
N GLU A 141 -12.25 -24.60 -2.57
CA GLU A 141 -12.91 -23.65 -1.68
C GLU A 141 -12.97 -24.23 -0.25
N ASP A 142 -12.89 -23.35 0.74
CA ASP A 142 -12.95 -23.73 2.16
C ASP A 142 -13.61 -22.59 2.96
N PRO A 143 -14.91 -22.72 3.31
CA PRO A 143 -15.63 -21.72 4.09
C PRO A 143 -14.96 -21.30 5.40
N LYS A 144 -14.06 -22.13 5.97
CA LYS A 144 -13.31 -21.81 7.19
C LYS A 144 -12.09 -20.91 6.94
N LYS A 145 -11.81 -20.57 5.67
CA LYS A 145 -10.69 -19.71 5.24
C LYS A 145 -11.15 -18.51 4.39
N CYS A 146 -12.45 -18.27 4.23
CA CYS A 146 -12.94 -17.14 3.46
C CYS A 146 -12.46 -15.79 4.02
N HIS A 147 -12.34 -14.81 3.11
CA HIS A 147 -12.06 -13.40 3.40
C HIS A 147 -10.70 -13.13 4.07
N ASN A 148 -9.74 -14.05 3.96
CA ASN A 148 -8.37 -13.86 4.45
C ASN A 148 -7.65 -12.71 3.72
N GLY A 149 -6.78 -12.00 4.44
CA GLY A 149 -6.05 -10.82 3.95
C GLY A 149 -6.83 -9.51 4.13
N THR A 150 -6.31 -8.42 3.57
CA THR A 150 -6.93 -7.08 3.70
C THR A 150 -8.20 -7.00 2.85
N ILE A 151 -9.38 -6.95 3.48
CA ILE A 151 -10.70 -7.12 2.84
C ILE A 151 -10.95 -6.24 1.59
N GLU A 152 -10.52 -4.98 1.63
CA GLU A 152 -10.55 -4.02 0.52
C GLU A 152 -9.81 -4.54 -0.74
N PHE A 153 -8.61 -5.11 -0.59
CA PHE A 153 -7.75 -5.54 -1.70
C PHE A 153 -7.72 -7.04 -1.96
N THR A 154 -8.12 -7.90 -1.01
CA THR A 154 -7.94 -9.36 -1.15
C THR A 154 -8.71 -9.95 -2.34
N SER A 155 -8.15 -11.01 -2.95
CA SER A 155 -8.63 -11.59 -4.21
C SER A 155 -9.96 -12.32 -4.07
N ILE A 156 -10.66 -12.52 -5.19
CA ILE A 156 -11.91 -13.29 -5.24
C ILE A 156 -11.66 -14.74 -4.76
N ASP A 157 -10.54 -15.35 -5.15
CA ASP A 157 -10.10 -16.67 -4.66
C ASP A 157 -10.05 -16.71 -3.11
N ALA A 158 -9.49 -15.67 -2.48
CA ALA A 158 -9.40 -15.57 -1.02
C ALA A 158 -10.76 -15.30 -0.35
N HIS A 159 -11.69 -14.58 -1.00
CA HIS A 159 -13.08 -14.45 -0.55
C HIS A 159 -13.83 -15.80 -0.53
N LEU A 160 -13.42 -16.77 -1.37
CA LEU A 160 -13.94 -18.15 -1.40
C LEU A 160 -13.12 -19.13 -0.53
N GLY A 161 -12.13 -18.63 0.22
CA GLY A 161 -11.25 -19.42 1.06
C GLY A 161 -10.30 -20.36 0.30
N VAL A 162 -10.17 -20.16 -1.01
CA VAL A 162 -9.22 -20.88 -1.86
C VAL A 162 -7.79 -20.47 -1.48
N ASN A 163 -6.85 -21.41 -1.58
CA ASN A 163 -5.44 -21.13 -1.32
C ASN A 163 -4.91 -20.04 -2.28
N PRO A 164 -4.09 -19.08 -1.82
CA PRO A 164 -3.55 -18.03 -2.69
C PRO A 164 -2.77 -18.57 -3.89
N SER A 165 -2.95 -17.91 -5.03
CA SER A 165 -2.39 -18.27 -6.33
C SER A 165 -1.87 -17.02 -7.08
N ARG A 166 -1.08 -17.23 -8.12
CA ARG A 166 -0.44 -16.16 -8.91
C ARG A 166 -1.42 -15.15 -9.53
N ARG A 167 -2.68 -15.54 -9.82
CA ARG A 167 -3.71 -14.61 -10.30
C ARG A 167 -4.25 -13.72 -9.18
N GLY A 168 -4.30 -14.25 -7.95
CA GLY A 168 -4.70 -13.50 -6.76
C GLY A 168 -3.79 -12.31 -6.51
N ASP A 169 -2.46 -12.52 -6.50
CA ASP A 169 -1.46 -11.46 -6.32
C ASP A 169 -1.59 -10.34 -7.38
N LEU A 170 -1.83 -10.72 -8.64
CA LEU A 170 -2.01 -9.79 -9.75
C LEU A 170 -3.33 -9.00 -9.66
N GLN A 171 -4.42 -9.65 -9.23
CA GLN A 171 -5.71 -9.02 -8.98
C GLN A 171 -5.64 -8.04 -7.80
N ILE A 172 -4.96 -8.42 -6.71
CA ILE A 172 -4.67 -7.54 -5.56
C ILE A 172 -3.92 -6.29 -6.04
N LEU A 173 -2.86 -6.45 -6.84
CA LEU A 173 -2.12 -5.33 -7.43
C LEU A 173 -3.01 -4.48 -8.36
N GLY A 174 -3.94 -5.08 -9.11
CA GLY A 174 -4.92 -4.37 -9.92
C GLY A 174 -5.83 -3.46 -9.09
N PHE A 175 -6.42 -3.98 -8.01
CA PHE A 175 -7.22 -3.18 -7.09
C PHE A 175 -6.39 -2.07 -6.41
N CYS A 176 -5.15 -2.33 -6.02
CA CYS A 176 -4.24 -1.31 -5.49
C CYS A 176 -3.96 -0.20 -6.51
N MET A 177 -3.65 -0.53 -7.77
CA MET A 177 -3.41 0.47 -8.83
C MET A 177 -4.66 1.30 -9.14
N ILE A 178 -5.84 0.68 -9.16
CA ILE A 178 -7.11 1.41 -9.27
C ILE A 178 -7.24 2.39 -8.10
N GLN A 179 -7.09 1.90 -6.87
CA GLN A 179 -7.23 2.69 -5.65
C GLN A 179 -6.28 3.89 -5.58
N TRP A 180 -5.02 3.72 -6.02
CA TRP A 180 -4.06 4.84 -6.07
C TRP A 180 -4.42 5.91 -7.12
N LEU A 181 -5.21 5.56 -8.15
CA LEU A 181 -5.59 6.47 -9.22
C LEU A 181 -6.94 7.17 -8.97
N CYS A 182 -7.96 6.46 -8.49
CA CYS A 182 -9.27 7.07 -8.18
C CYS A 182 -9.40 7.58 -6.73
N GLY A 183 -8.67 6.97 -5.79
CA GLY A 183 -8.73 7.26 -4.35
C GLY A 183 -9.91 6.63 -3.62
N LYS A 184 -10.71 5.77 -4.28
CA LYS A 184 -11.76 4.93 -3.65
C LYS A 184 -12.19 3.75 -4.53
N LEU A 185 -12.17 2.51 -4.02
CA LEU A 185 -12.79 1.34 -4.68
C LEU A 185 -14.32 1.29 -4.44
N PRO A 186 -15.12 0.71 -5.37
CA PRO A 186 -16.59 0.76 -5.31
C PRO A 186 -17.24 0.05 -4.10
N TRP A 187 -16.47 -0.70 -3.31
CA TRP A 187 -16.93 -1.48 -2.16
C TRP A 187 -16.43 -0.95 -0.80
N GLU A 188 -15.66 0.14 -0.76
CA GLU A 188 -15.03 0.65 0.47
C GLU A 188 -15.99 1.19 1.53
N ASP A 189 -17.23 1.55 1.16
CA ASP A 189 -18.26 1.97 2.12
C ASP A 189 -18.82 0.81 2.98
N LYS A 190 -18.47 -0.45 2.65
CA LYS A 190 -19.04 -1.65 3.28
C LYS A 190 -18.00 -2.72 3.59
N LEU A 191 -16.77 -2.34 3.97
CA LEU A 191 -15.72 -3.29 4.35
C LEU A 191 -16.05 -4.16 5.58
N THR A 192 -17.12 -3.87 6.31
CA THR A 192 -17.65 -4.73 7.39
C THR A 192 -18.55 -5.87 6.90
N ASP A 193 -18.84 -5.94 5.60
CA ASP A 193 -19.68 -6.94 4.95
C ASP A 193 -18.84 -7.70 3.89
N PRO A 194 -18.21 -8.83 4.28
CA PRO A 194 -17.31 -9.56 3.38
C PRO A 194 -18.01 -10.17 2.16
N GLU A 195 -19.30 -10.47 2.27
CA GLU A 195 -20.09 -11.03 1.18
C GLU A 195 -20.46 -9.95 0.16
N TYR A 196 -20.89 -8.77 0.61
CA TYR A 196 -21.07 -7.61 -0.29
C TYR A 196 -19.77 -7.26 -1.02
N VAL A 197 -18.62 -7.27 -0.33
CA VAL A 197 -17.31 -7.02 -0.95
C VAL A 197 -16.97 -8.10 -1.97
N ALA A 198 -17.17 -9.39 -1.64
CA ALA A 198 -16.93 -10.51 -2.56
C ALA A 198 -17.79 -10.41 -3.84
N ASN A 199 -19.09 -10.19 -3.67
CA ASN A 199 -20.05 -10.11 -4.78
C ASN A 199 -19.86 -8.86 -5.63
N SER A 200 -19.49 -7.72 -5.02
CA SER A 200 -19.12 -6.50 -5.73
C SER A 200 -17.84 -6.69 -6.55
N LYS A 201 -16.82 -7.35 -5.99
CA LYS A 201 -15.58 -7.69 -6.70
C LYS A 201 -15.83 -8.61 -7.88
N ARG A 202 -16.62 -9.67 -7.70
CA ARG A 202 -16.97 -10.62 -8.76
C ARG A 202 -17.63 -9.90 -9.93
N ARG A 203 -18.81 -9.29 -9.72
CA ARG A 203 -19.56 -8.59 -10.77
C ARG A 203 -18.72 -7.56 -11.52
N LEU A 204 -17.89 -6.80 -10.82
CA LEU A 204 -17.04 -5.77 -11.44
C LEU A 204 -15.76 -6.32 -12.09
N CYS A 205 -15.29 -7.52 -11.74
CA CYS A 205 -14.22 -8.21 -12.48
C CYS A 205 -14.76 -8.93 -13.73
N ASP A 206 -16.00 -9.39 -13.68
CA ASP A 206 -16.72 -9.96 -14.83
C ASP A 206 -17.09 -8.85 -15.84
N GLU A 207 -17.40 -7.63 -15.36
CA GLU A 207 -17.71 -6.43 -16.16
C GLU A 207 -16.64 -5.32 -16.02
N ILE A 208 -15.43 -5.51 -16.56
CA ILE A 208 -14.35 -4.49 -16.49
C ILE A 208 -14.78 -3.07 -16.95
N PRO A 209 -15.58 -2.88 -18.02
CA PRO A 209 -16.08 -1.55 -18.37
C PRO A 209 -16.90 -0.89 -17.25
N ALA A 210 -17.69 -1.66 -16.49
CA ALA A 210 -18.48 -1.16 -15.36
C ALA A 210 -17.59 -0.83 -14.15
N LEU A 211 -16.52 -1.59 -13.90
CA LEU A 211 -15.49 -1.23 -12.92
C LEU A 211 -14.81 0.09 -13.26
N MET A 212 -14.45 0.27 -14.53
CA MET A 212 -13.78 1.48 -15.00
C MET A 212 -14.71 2.72 -14.99
N GLU A 213 -16.02 2.56 -15.18
CA GLU A 213 -16.98 3.66 -14.96
C GLU A 213 -17.18 3.95 -13.47
N ALA A 214 -17.32 2.94 -12.62
CA ALA A 214 -17.50 3.11 -11.19
C ALA A 214 -16.29 3.79 -10.51
N CYS A 215 -15.06 3.50 -10.96
CA CYS A 215 -13.84 4.10 -10.42
C CYS A 215 -13.46 5.43 -11.07
N PHE A 216 -13.82 5.66 -12.34
CA PHE A 216 -13.49 6.88 -13.08
C PHE A 216 -14.74 7.52 -13.72
N PRO A 217 -15.75 7.88 -12.92
CA PRO A 217 -17.02 8.42 -13.41
C PRO A 217 -16.81 9.79 -14.07
N GLY A 218 -17.22 9.93 -15.33
CA GLY A 218 -17.05 11.16 -16.10
C GLY A 218 -15.59 11.59 -16.38
N LYS A 219 -14.60 10.77 -16.01
CA LYS A 219 -13.16 11.03 -16.23
C LYS A 219 -12.61 10.18 -17.38
N LYS A 220 -11.45 10.58 -17.92
CA LYS A 220 -10.71 9.73 -18.87
C LYS A 220 -10.23 8.48 -18.12
N LYS A 221 -10.76 7.32 -18.51
CA LYS A 221 -10.36 6.01 -17.98
C LYS A 221 -8.92 5.69 -18.42
N PRO A 222 -8.06 5.16 -17.53
CA PRO A 222 -6.71 4.74 -17.91
C PRO A 222 -6.74 3.37 -18.59
N ASP A 223 -6.67 3.36 -19.92
CA ASP A 223 -6.73 2.15 -20.77
C ASP A 223 -5.76 1.05 -20.30
N GLY A 224 -4.55 1.42 -19.86
CA GLY A 224 -3.54 0.49 -19.36
C GLY A 224 -3.95 -0.27 -18.08
N ILE A 225 -4.93 0.23 -17.32
CA ILE A 225 -5.49 -0.47 -16.16
C ILE A 225 -6.65 -1.39 -16.59
N ALA A 226 -7.52 -0.93 -17.51
CA ALA A 226 -8.60 -1.76 -18.06
C ALA A 226 -8.03 -3.04 -18.71
N ASN A 227 -7.10 -2.88 -19.67
CA ASN A 227 -6.42 -3.98 -20.34
C ASN A 227 -5.65 -4.90 -19.36
N TYR A 228 -5.15 -4.36 -18.24
CA TYR A 228 -4.44 -5.15 -17.22
C TYR A 228 -5.41 -6.01 -16.40
N MET A 229 -6.60 -5.50 -16.08
CA MET A 229 -7.64 -6.26 -15.39
C MET A 229 -8.29 -7.32 -16.29
N GLU A 230 -8.52 -7.00 -17.57
CA GLU A 230 -8.99 -7.96 -18.59
C GLU A 230 -7.99 -9.13 -18.75
N ALA A 231 -6.69 -8.83 -18.91
CA ALA A 231 -5.64 -9.85 -18.97
C ALA A 231 -5.43 -10.66 -17.67
N ILE A 232 -6.16 -10.33 -16.59
CA ILE A 232 -6.21 -11.10 -15.33
C ILE A 232 -7.49 -11.92 -15.20
N SER A 233 -8.65 -11.45 -15.70
CA SER A 233 -9.89 -12.23 -15.65
C SER A 233 -9.79 -13.50 -16.51
N GLU A 234 -9.01 -13.46 -17.59
CA GLU A 234 -8.66 -14.64 -18.42
C GLU A 234 -7.76 -15.67 -17.70
N LEU A 235 -7.15 -15.35 -16.55
CA LEU A 235 -6.21 -16.26 -15.88
C LEU A 235 -6.92 -17.38 -15.12
N GLY A 236 -6.83 -18.60 -15.66
CA GLY A 236 -7.11 -19.82 -14.90
C GLY A 236 -6.24 -19.93 -13.63
N TYR A 237 -6.78 -20.46 -12.55
CA TYR A 237 -6.15 -20.50 -11.22
C TYR A 237 -4.73 -21.10 -11.19
N ALA A 238 -4.47 -22.14 -11.99
CA ALA A 238 -3.15 -22.77 -12.11
C ALA A 238 -2.27 -22.23 -13.26
N ALA A 239 -2.74 -21.22 -14.00
CA ALA A 239 -2.01 -20.64 -15.13
C ALA A 239 -0.72 -19.93 -14.69
N LYS A 240 0.29 -19.92 -15.57
CA LYS A 240 1.48 -19.08 -15.42
C LYS A 240 1.18 -17.73 -16.10
N PRO A 241 1.09 -16.60 -15.36
CA PRO A 241 0.76 -15.33 -15.98
C PRO A 241 1.80 -14.88 -17.03
N PRO A 242 1.39 -14.20 -18.10
CA PRO A 242 2.30 -13.66 -19.10
C PRO A 242 2.91 -12.34 -18.60
N TYR A 243 3.76 -12.43 -17.56
CA TYR A 243 4.29 -11.25 -16.83
C TYR A 243 4.91 -10.16 -17.71
N GLN A 244 5.50 -10.53 -18.86
CA GLN A 244 6.03 -9.53 -19.80
C GLN A 244 4.89 -8.76 -20.51
N GLN A 245 3.86 -9.45 -20.99
CA GLN A 245 2.71 -8.80 -21.64
C GLN A 245 1.97 -7.86 -20.67
N LEU A 246 1.85 -8.24 -19.40
CA LEU A 246 1.29 -7.39 -18.33
C LEU A 246 2.13 -6.13 -18.09
N ARG A 247 3.47 -6.23 -18.14
CA ARG A 247 4.36 -5.05 -18.13
C ARG A 247 4.19 -4.20 -19.38
N ASP A 248 4.10 -4.83 -20.55
CA ASP A 248 3.94 -4.13 -21.83
C ASP A 248 2.60 -3.37 -21.92
N ILE A 249 1.54 -3.89 -21.29
CA ILE A 249 0.25 -3.18 -21.13
C ILE A 249 0.45 -1.88 -20.33
N LEU A 250 1.10 -1.95 -19.17
CA LEU A 250 1.34 -0.78 -18.31
C LEU A 250 2.29 0.23 -18.97
N LEU A 251 3.32 -0.25 -19.69
CA LEU A 251 4.23 0.59 -20.48
C LEU A 251 3.53 1.27 -21.66
N ARG A 252 2.58 0.60 -22.34
CA ARG A 252 1.70 1.24 -23.33
C ARG A 252 0.82 2.31 -22.70
N GLY A 253 0.34 2.08 -21.47
CA GLY A 253 -0.32 3.07 -20.63
C GLY A 253 0.53 4.32 -20.43
N LEU A 254 1.73 4.20 -19.85
CA LEU A 254 2.64 5.35 -19.66
C LEU A 254 2.92 6.11 -20.97
N LYS A 255 3.11 5.38 -22.09
CA LYS A 255 3.34 5.97 -23.41
C LYS A 255 2.14 6.78 -23.91
N SER A 256 0.89 6.34 -23.68
CA SER A 256 -0.30 7.09 -24.09
C SER A 256 -0.51 8.38 -23.28
N LEU A 257 0.15 8.50 -22.13
CA LEU A 257 0.19 9.71 -21.30
C LEU A 257 1.36 10.64 -21.65
N GLY A 258 2.22 10.28 -22.61
CA GLY A 258 3.45 11.03 -22.91
C GLY A 258 4.51 10.97 -21.80
N VAL A 259 4.43 9.95 -20.94
CA VAL A 259 5.40 9.62 -19.90
C VAL A 259 6.34 8.54 -20.44
N LYS A 260 7.59 8.53 -19.97
CA LYS A 260 8.55 7.45 -20.20
C LYS A 260 8.78 6.73 -18.89
N ASP A 261 8.99 5.42 -18.94
CA ASP A 261 9.65 4.71 -17.85
C ASP A 261 11.13 5.12 -17.83
N ASP A 262 11.48 6.05 -16.94
CA ASP A 262 12.87 6.34 -16.57
C ASP A 262 13.28 5.63 -15.26
N GLY A 263 12.35 4.88 -14.66
CA GLY A 263 12.47 4.23 -13.36
C GLY A 263 12.38 5.17 -12.16
N LYS A 264 11.90 6.41 -12.31
CA LYS A 264 11.65 7.30 -11.17
C LYS A 264 10.25 7.10 -10.60
N LEU A 265 10.13 7.31 -9.30
CA LEU A 265 8.88 7.31 -8.56
C LEU A 265 8.65 8.72 -8.04
N ASP A 266 7.44 9.23 -8.26
CA ASP A 266 7.00 10.53 -7.75
C ASP A 266 5.94 10.27 -6.67
N PHE A 267 6.31 10.56 -5.42
CA PHE A 267 5.43 10.41 -4.25
C PHE A 267 4.77 11.74 -3.85
N SER A 268 4.78 12.75 -4.72
CA SER A 268 4.01 13.97 -4.52
C SER A 268 2.51 13.70 -4.57
N VAL A 269 1.72 14.52 -3.86
CA VAL A 269 0.28 14.29 -3.70
C VAL A 269 -0.47 14.76 -4.95
N ALA A 270 -0.75 13.84 -5.87
CA ALA A 270 -1.67 14.07 -6.97
C ALA A 270 -3.11 14.34 -6.46
N GLN A 271 -3.90 15.10 -7.23
CA GLN A 271 -5.34 15.24 -6.97
C GLN A 271 -6.10 14.08 -7.65
N ASN A 272 -7.06 13.49 -6.94
CA ASN A 272 -7.69 12.21 -7.29
C ASN A 272 -8.18 12.14 -8.75
N GLY A 273 -7.70 11.16 -9.52
CA GLY A 273 -8.16 10.85 -10.86
C GLY A 273 -7.72 11.80 -11.99
N ASP A 274 -6.97 12.87 -11.69
CA ASP A 274 -6.44 13.76 -12.72
C ASP A 274 -5.08 13.26 -13.20
N VAL A 275 -5.11 12.55 -14.31
CA VAL A 275 -3.90 12.06 -15.00
C VAL A 275 -3.11 13.28 -15.50
N PRO A 276 -1.80 13.43 -15.19
CA PRO A 276 -1.08 14.70 -15.36
C PRO A 276 -0.88 15.11 -16.83
N VAL A 277 -1.83 15.89 -17.35
CA VAL A 277 -1.76 16.49 -18.69
C VAL A 277 -0.66 17.55 -18.72
N LYS A 278 0.45 17.25 -19.41
CA LYS A 278 1.47 18.25 -19.70
C LYS A 278 0.90 19.34 -20.62
N VAL A 279 0.53 20.47 -20.02
CA VAL A 279 0.23 21.71 -20.74
C VAL A 279 1.43 22.04 -21.62
N ARG A 280 1.27 21.90 -22.95
CA ARG A 280 2.26 22.35 -23.92
C ARG A 280 2.42 23.87 -23.75
N LYS A 281 3.55 24.32 -23.19
CA LYS A 281 3.93 25.74 -23.22
C LYS A 281 3.93 26.20 -24.68
N ARG A 282 2.94 27.02 -25.06
CA ARG A 282 2.98 27.77 -26.32
C ARG A 282 4.26 28.62 -26.28
N LYS A 283 5.12 28.50 -27.29
CA LYS A 283 6.16 29.50 -27.52
C LYS A 283 5.44 30.80 -27.89
N LEU A 284 5.64 31.86 -27.12
CA LEU A 284 5.31 33.21 -27.58
C LEU A 284 6.25 33.58 -28.75
N PRO A 285 5.80 34.40 -29.71
CA PRO A 285 6.70 35.03 -30.67
C PRO A 285 7.75 35.88 -29.93
N LYS A 286 8.98 35.94 -30.46
CA LYS A 286 10.01 36.83 -29.95
C LYS A 286 9.74 38.23 -30.53
N ALA A 287 9.33 39.18 -29.69
CA ALA A 287 9.28 40.58 -30.08
C ALA A 287 10.71 41.13 -30.24
N SER A 288 10.90 42.08 -31.15
CA SER A 288 12.12 42.87 -31.29
C SER A 288 12.19 43.96 -30.22
N GLU A 289 13.41 44.32 -29.83
CA GLU A 289 13.70 45.46 -28.98
C GLU A 289 13.82 46.72 -29.86
N GLU A 290 13.02 47.73 -29.60
CA GLU A 290 13.24 49.12 -30.02
C GLU A 290 13.08 49.99 -28.76
N GLU A 291 14.07 50.84 -28.50
CA GLU A 291 14.13 51.75 -27.36
C GLU A 291 13.72 53.15 -27.82
N ASP A 292 12.95 53.90 -27.00
CA ASP A 292 12.89 55.36 -27.11
C ASP A 292 12.48 55.99 -25.77
N GLU A 293 13.01 57.17 -25.44
CA GLU A 293 12.86 57.84 -24.14
C GLU A 293 11.90 59.04 -24.17
N ALA A 294 11.08 59.23 -23.12
CA ALA A 294 10.52 60.55 -22.76
C ALA A 294 9.97 60.65 -21.32
N GLU A 295 10.75 61.28 -20.44
CA GLU A 295 10.47 62.17 -19.29
C GLU A 295 9.05 62.30 -18.61
N PRO A 296 8.98 62.67 -17.31
CA PRO A 296 7.81 62.47 -16.43
C PRO A 296 6.90 63.70 -16.20
N ARG A 297 5.74 63.48 -15.54
CA ARG A 297 4.91 64.55 -14.92
C ARG A 297 4.34 64.16 -13.54
N GLU A 298 3.93 65.18 -12.78
CA GLU A 298 3.96 65.20 -11.30
C GLU A 298 2.72 64.71 -10.53
N VAL A 299 2.95 64.53 -9.21
CA VAL A 299 2.02 64.12 -8.16
C VAL A 299 1.09 65.26 -7.70
N LYS A 300 -0.18 64.95 -7.37
CA LYS A 300 -0.94 65.70 -6.35
C LYS A 300 -1.60 64.77 -5.31
N LYS A 301 -1.48 65.14 -4.03
CA LYS A 301 -1.92 64.38 -2.84
C LYS A 301 -3.25 64.92 -2.28
N ARG A 302 -4.05 64.07 -1.64
CA ARG A 302 -4.96 64.44 -0.54
C ARG A 302 -5.15 63.28 0.44
N ALA A 303 -5.41 63.59 1.70
CA ALA A 303 -5.49 62.66 2.85
C ALA A 303 -6.43 63.24 3.94
N PRO A 304 -6.46 62.76 5.21
CA PRO A 304 -7.23 61.58 5.63
C PRO A 304 -8.17 61.82 6.84
N ARG A 305 -9.05 60.84 7.15
CA ARG A 305 -9.83 60.60 8.40
C ARG A 305 -10.63 59.27 8.21
N GLY A 306 -11.00 58.43 9.17
CA GLY A 306 -10.76 58.33 10.64
C GLY A 306 -11.41 57.03 11.21
N ARG A 307 -11.02 56.57 12.41
CA ARG A 307 -11.47 55.33 13.14
C ARG A 307 -11.90 55.74 14.60
N PRO A 308 -12.39 54.90 15.56
CA PRO A 308 -12.88 53.49 15.64
C PRO A 308 -14.35 53.46 16.24
N PRO A 309 -14.84 52.64 17.23
CA PRO A 309 -14.48 51.32 17.81
C PRO A 309 -15.63 50.28 18.12
N LYS A 310 -15.21 48.99 18.25
CA LYS A 310 -15.63 47.87 19.17
C LYS A 310 -17.01 47.81 19.91
N SER A 311 -17.74 46.70 19.66
CA SER A 311 -18.36 45.66 20.56
C SER A 311 -18.91 45.97 21.97
N PRO A 312 -20.01 45.31 22.43
CA PRO A 312 -19.89 44.10 23.29
C PRO A 312 -20.99 43.01 23.15
N THR A 313 -21.04 42.05 24.09
CA THR A 313 -21.79 40.76 24.12
C THR A 313 -22.94 40.69 25.16
N SER A 314 -23.95 39.81 25.00
CA SER A 314 -24.66 39.13 26.13
C SER A 314 -25.60 37.95 25.75
N SER A 315 -26.03 37.19 26.77
CA SER A 315 -27.06 36.11 26.80
C SER A 315 -27.63 36.09 28.25
N PRO A 316 -28.49 35.14 28.73
CA PRO A 316 -29.48 34.23 28.11
C PRO A 316 -30.89 34.35 28.78
N LYS A 317 -31.89 33.46 28.47
CA LYS A 317 -32.93 32.95 29.43
C LYS A 317 -33.94 31.93 28.82
N THR A 318 -34.69 31.26 29.70
CA THR A 318 -35.78 30.25 29.50
C THR A 318 -36.85 30.45 30.60
N PRO A 319 -37.92 29.62 30.77
CA PRO A 319 -38.82 28.89 29.86
C PRO A 319 -40.30 29.37 30.01
N PRO A 320 -41.35 28.61 29.61
CA PRO A 320 -42.19 27.95 30.63
C PRO A 320 -42.74 26.54 30.25
N LYS A 321 -43.60 25.95 31.12
CA LYS A 321 -44.19 24.59 31.01
C LYS A 321 -45.64 24.58 30.53
N GLY A 322 -46.08 23.50 29.88
CA GLY A 322 -47.49 23.13 29.61
C GLY A 322 -47.83 21.69 30.07
N ARG A 323 -49.12 21.31 30.15
CA ARG A 323 -49.62 20.03 30.73
C ARG A 323 -50.66 19.32 29.84
N GLY A 324 -50.71 17.98 29.91
CA GLY A 324 -51.74 17.09 29.34
C GLY A 324 -51.08 15.86 28.68
N ARG A 325 -51.20 14.57 29.09
CA ARG A 325 -52.10 13.77 29.97
C ARG A 325 -53.30 13.12 29.23
N GLY A 326 -53.27 11.77 29.14
CA GLY A 326 -54.21 10.90 28.41
C GLY A 326 -53.44 10.08 27.36
N ARG A 327 -53.27 8.74 27.39
CA ARG A 327 -53.84 7.58 28.13
C ARG A 327 -55.11 6.96 27.52
N GLY A 328 -54.92 5.80 26.85
CA GLY A 328 -55.93 5.02 26.10
C GLY A 328 -55.35 4.66 24.73
N LYS A 329 -54.91 3.45 24.36
CA LYS A 329 -55.07 2.04 24.83
C LYS A 329 -56.19 1.27 24.10
N LYS A 330 -55.80 0.19 23.43
CA LYS A 330 -56.58 -0.71 22.54
C LYS A 330 -56.93 -0.07 21.17
N GLN A 331 -57.14 -0.87 20.11
CA GLN A 331 -57.17 -2.35 20.07
C GLN A 331 -56.23 -2.92 19.01
#